data_AF-A0A952WSD9-F1
#
_entry.id   AF-A0A952WSD9-F1
#
_cell.length_a   1.000
_cell.length_b   1.000
_cell.length_c   1.000
_cell.angle_alpha   90.00
_cell.angle_beta   90.00
_cell.angle_gamma   90.00
#
_symmetry.space_group_name_H-M   'P 1'
#
loop_
_entity.id
_entity.type
_entity.pdbx_description
1 polymer ?
#
loop_
_entity_poly.entity_id
_entity_poly.type
_entity_poly.pdbx_seq_one_letter_code
_entity_poly.pdbx_strand_id
1 'polypeptide(L)'
;MAKQTATTRPHPHEPAYEHVGAAAHSPRAIADTRTLFWHNVVREMLNDLALLCQMKPELFDGRFGVVTNQGVRVGIKTIFPLFACSIPGVGESSWEREASIAVQCTVFRIATPDGEIYTLPVHEVAAVHAMTPELIEQLAKAEEQTEEGQDPKESRPFGLAAFTSLPRIVEPEQGEHPI
;
A
#
# COMPACT_ATOMS: atom_id res chain seq x y z
N MET A 1 68.35 3.50 53.47
CA MET A 1 67.07 2.81 53.75
C MET A 1 66.04 3.30 52.75
N ALA A 2 65.36 2.37 52.07
CA ALA A 2 64.73 2.55 50.77
C ALA A 2 63.38 3.29 50.81
N LYS A 3 63.13 4.09 49.76
CA LYS A 3 61.93 4.88 49.48
C LYS A 3 60.75 3.97 49.11
N GLN A 4 59.58 4.22 49.70
CA GLN A 4 58.29 3.67 49.26
C GLN A 4 57.91 4.26 47.90
N THR A 5 57.81 3.42 46.88
CA THR A 5 57.18 3.73 45.60
C THR A 5 55.69 3.43 45.69
N ALA A 6 54.87 4.47 45.55
CA ALA A 6 53.42 4.35 45.41
C ALA A 6 53.08 3.84 44.00
N THR A 7 52.48 2.65 43.93
CA THR A 7 51.91 2.07 42.71
C THR A 7 50.57 2.71 42.43
N THR A 8 50.51 3.64 41.49
CA THR A 8 49.27 4.20 40.94
C THR A 8 48.60 3.12 40.08
N ARG A 9 47.39 2.66 40.46
CA ARG A 9 46.58 1.76 39.64
C ARG A 9 46.11 2.51 38.38
N PRO A 10 46.18 1.92 37.18
CA PRO A 10 45.59 2.53 36.00
C PRO A 10 44.06 2.51 36.12
N HIS A 11 43.45 3.66 35.85
CA HIS A 11 42.00 3.82 35.69
C HIS A 11 41.48 2.84 34.63
N PRO A 12 40.32 2.18 34.85
CA PRO A 12 39.66 1.47 33.77
C PRO A 12 39.28 2.49 32.70
N HIS A 13 39.70 2.23 31.45
CA HIS A 13 39.23 2.95 30.28
C HIS A 13 37.69 2.94 30.28
N GLU A 14 37.09 4.12 30.47
CA GLU A 14 35.71 4.35 30.08
C GLU A 14 35.60 3.95 28.60
N PRO A 15 34.68 3.04 28.23
CA PRO A 15 34.38 2.84 26.84
C PRO A 15 33.86 4.17 26.32
N ALA A 16 34.54 4.72 25.31
CA ALA A 16 34.03 5.83 24.54
C ALA A 16 32.61 5.46 24.10
N TYR A 17 31.61 6.14 24.66
CA TYR A 17 30.26 6.09 24.15
C TYR A 17 30.33 6.67 22.73
N GLU A 18 30.53 5.80 21.74
CA GLU A 18 30.33 6.16 20.35
C GLU A 18 28.96 6.84 20.27
N HIS A 19 28.94 8.05 19.71
CA HIS A 19 27.72 8.78 19.44
C HIS A 19 26.89 8.02 18.40
N VAL A 20 26.15 7.00 18.82
CA VAL A 20 25.16 6.26 18.01
C VAL A 20 23.97 7.18 17.64
N GLY A 21 23.91 8.41 18.17
CA GLY A 21 22.73 9.29 18.11
C GLY A 21 22.56 10.15 16.85
N ALA A 22 23.55 10.33 15.98
CA ALA A 22 23.44 11.31 14.88
C ALA A 22 22.77 10.74 13.61
N ALA A 23 23.04 9.48 13.26
CA ALA A 23 22.50 8.85 12.05
C ALA A 23 21.00 8.51 12.17
N ALA A 24 20.52 8.21 13.38
CA ALA A 24 19.14 7.84 13.67
C ALA A 24 18.09 8.97 13.48
N HIS A 25 18.53 10.20 13.19
CA HIS A 25 17.67 11.38 13.10
C HIS A 25 17.80 12.15 11.78
N SER A 26 18.44 11.59 10.74
CA SER A 26 18.47 12.28 9.45
C SER A 26 17.05 12.34 8.83
N PRO A 27 16.65 13.45 8.19
CA PRO A 27 15.32 13.55 7.56
C PRO A 27 15.06 12.43 6.55
N ARG A 28 16.10 11.98 5.84
CA ARG A 28 16.03 10.85 4.91
C ARG A 28 15.76 9.53 5.64
N ALA A 29 16.52 9.23 6.71
CA ALA A 29 16.28 8.02 7.49
C ALA A 29 14.86 7.98 8.09
N ILE A 30 14.34 9.12 8.54
CA ILE A 30 12.96 9.23 9.05
C ILE A 30 11.95 8.98 7.92
N ALA A 31 12.15 9.55 6.73
CA ALA A 31 11.27 9.33 5.58
C ALA A 31 11.27 7.85 5.16
N ASP A 32 12.45 7.25 5.02
CA ASP A 32 12.61 5.83 4.68
C ASP A 32 11.91 4.93 5.73
N THR A 33 12.08 5.25 7.01
CA THR A 33 11.41 4.53 8.11
C THR A 33 9.89 4.64 8.03
N ARG A 34 9.35 5.84 7.76
CA ARG A 34 7.90 6.06 7.61
C ARG A 34 7.34 5.31 6.41
N THR A 35 8.07 5.29 5.30
CA THR A 35 7.69 4.55 4.09
C THR A 35 7.64 3.05 4.36
N LEU A 36 8.68 2.48 4.98
CA LEU A 36 8.70 1.06 5.34
C LEU A 36 7.59 0.70 6.33
N PHE A 37 7.36 1.56 7.33
CA PHE A 37 6.26 1.41 8.27
C PHE A 37 4.91 1.38 7.54
N TRP A 38 4.67 2.35 6.66
CA TRP A 38 3.44 2.42 5.88
C TRP A 38 3.22 1.19 5.01
N HIS A 39 4.26 0.73 4.29
CA HIS A 39 4.18 -0.50 3.50
C HIS A 39 3.79 -1.71 4.37
N ASN A 40 4.35 -1.84 5.57
CA ASN A 40 3.98 -2.93 6.48
C ASN A 40 2.52 -2.85 6.93
N VAL A 41 2.03 -1.64 7.25
CA VAL A 41 0.62 -1.42 7.63
C VAL A 41 -0.32 -1.81 6.49
N VAL A 42 -0.05 -1.32 5.28
CA VAL A 42 -0.86 -1.63 4.10
C VAL A 42 -0.84 -3.12 3.80
N ARG A 43 0.33 -3.76 3.84
CA ARG A 43 0.45 -5.21 3.66
C ARG A 43 -0.46 -5.98 4.62
N GLU A 44 -0.45 -5.63 5.89
CA GLU A 44 -1.28 -6.28 6.91
C GLU A 44 -2.78 -6.09 6.61
N MET A 45 -3.19 -4.86 6.32
CA MET A 45 -4.59 -4.56 5.95
C MET A 45 -5.04 -5.35 4.73
N LEU A 46 -4.20 -5.47 3.69
CA LEU A 46 -4.54 -6.21 2.48
C LEU A 46 -4.59 -7.72 2.72
N ASN A 47 -3.75 -8.27 3.60
CA ASN A 47 -3.83 -9.66 4.02
C ASN A 47 -5.13 -9.93 4.82
N ASP A 48 -5.49 -9.04 5.74
CA ASP A 48 -6.74 -9.14 6.50
C ASP A 48 -7.96 -9.07 5.58
N LEU A 49 -7.96 -8.16 4.60
CA LEU A 49 -9.00 -8.07 3.58
C LEU A 49 -9.05 -9.33 2.71
N ALA A 50 -7.92 -9.95 2.39
CA ALA A 50 -7.87 -11.21 1.66
C ALA A 50 -8.46 -12.37 2.46
N LEU A 51 -8.24 -12.42 3.77
CA LEU A 51 -8.88 -13.39 4.65
C LEU A 51 -10.39 -13.12 4.75
N LEU A 52 -10.77 -11.86 5.00
CA LEU A 52 -12.16 -11.46 5.17
C LEU A 52 -12.97 -11.68 3.88
N CYS A 53 -12.37 -11.45 2.72
CA CYS A 53 -12.97 -11.72 1.41
C CYS A 53 -13.29 -13.21 1.21
N GLN A 54 -12.47 -14.11 1.74
CA GLN A 54 -12.74 -15.54 1.70
C GLN A 54 -13.85 -15.95 2.69
N MET A 55 -13.90 -15.30 3.85
CA MET A 55 -14.88 -15.63 4.90
C MET A 55 -16.27 -15.02 4.65
N LYS A 56 -16.32 -13.83 4.06
CA LYS A 56 -17.52 -12.99 3.90
C LYS A 56 -17.53 -12.29 2.54
N PRO A 57 -17.60 -13.04 1.43
CA PRO A 57 -17.53 -12.49 0.08
C PRO A 57 -18.63 -11.46 -0.22
N GLU A 58 -19.78 -11.53 0.46
CA GLU A 58 -20.90 -10.60 0.32
C GLU A 58 -20.59 -9.16 0.74
N LEU A 59 -19.52 -8.94 1.52
CA LEU A 59 -19.07 -7.60 1.92
C LEU A 59 -18.20 -6.93 0.86
N PHE A 60 -17.78 -7.67 -0.17
CA PHE A 60 -16.84 -7.23 -1.20
C PHE A 60 -17.56 -7.02 -2.54
N ASP A 61 -18.41 -6.00 -2.56
CA ASP A 61 -19.12 -5.48 -3.73
C ASP A 61 -18.53 -4.15 -4.22
N GLY A 62 -17.30 -3.82 -3.81
CA GLY A 62 -16.64 -2.54 -4.11
C GLY A 62 -16.70 -1.50 -2.98
N ARG A 63 -17.34 -1.82 -1.84
CA ARG A 63 -17.33 -0.98 -0.64
C ARG A 63 -15.95 -0.81 -0.02
N PHE A 64 -15.12 -1.86 -0.06
CA PHE A 64 -13.71 -1.76 0.27
C PHE A 64 -12.91 -1.39 -0.98
N GLY A 65 -11.88 -0.57 -0.83
CA GLY A 65 -11.07 -0.13 -1.95
C GLY A 65 -9.66 0.26 -1.56
N VAL A 66 -8.79 0.30 -2.55
CA VAL A 66 -7.46 0.93 -2.44
C VAL A 66 -7.39 2.18 -3.28
N VAL A 67 -6.58 3.14 -2.86
CA VAL A 67 -6.20 4.31 -3.66
C VAL A 67 -4.73 4.16 -4.02
N THR A 68 -4.39 4.29 -5.30
CA THR A 68 -2.98 4.24 -5.75
C THR A 68 -2.29 5.58 -5.56
N ASN A 69 -0.97 5.62 -5.69
CA ASN A 69 -0.21 6.87 -5.67
C ASN A 69 -0.60 7.84 -6.78
N GLN A 70 -1.16 7.34 -7.89
CA GLN A 70 -1.71 8.15 -8.98
C GLN A 70 -3.13 8.69 -8.68
N GLY A 71 -3.67 8.42 -7.48
CA GLY A 71 -5.03 8.82 -7.09
C GLY A 71 -6.12 7.95 -7.69
N VAL A 72 -5.77 6.84 -8.33
CA VAL A 72 -6.73 5.88 -8.89
C VAL A 72 -7.35 5.07 -7.76
N ARG A 73 -8.69 4.98 -7.74
CA ARG A 73 -9.41 4.14 -6.79
C ARG A 73 -9.75 2.80 -7.43
N VAL A 74 -9.43 1.71 -6.75
CA VAL A 74 -9.74 0.34 -7.17
C VAL A 74 -10.67 -0.28 -6.13
N GLY A 75 -11.93 -0.50 -6.49
CA GLY A 75 -12.89 -1.22 -5.66
C GLY A 75 -12.55 -2.71 -5.56
N ILE A 76 -12.71 -3.31 -4.39
CA ILE A 76 -12.34 -4.71 -4.13
C ILE A 76 -13.59 -5.58 -4.19
N LYS A 77 -13.63 -6.48 -5.16
CA LYS A 77 -14.51 -7.66 -5.20
C LYS A 77 -13.80 -8.90 -4.69
N THR A 78 -12.56 -9.09 -5.13
CA THR A 78 -11.68 -10.14 -4.62
C THR A 78 -10.26 -9.63 -4.51
N ILE A 79 -9.50 -10.16 -3.55
CA ILE A 79 -8.10 -9.81 -3.35
C ILE A 79 -7.29 -11.06 -2.96
N PHE A 80 -6.12 -11.22 -3.57
CA PHE A 80 -5.24 -12.36 -3.34
C PHE A 80 -3.77 -11.91 -3.28
N PRO A 81 -2.98 -12.28 -2.26
CA PRO A 81 -1.54 -12.10 -2.30
C PRO A 81 -0.91 -13.01 -3.36
N LEU A 82 -0.03 -12.47 -4.22
CA LEU A 82 0.61 -13.23 -5.30
C LEU A 82 1.89 -13.97 -4.85
N PHE A 83 2.52 -13.53 -3.75
CA PHE A 83 3.75 -14.14 -3.22
C PHE A 83 3.56 -14.51 -1.74
N ALA A 84 2.70 -15.49 -1.48
CA ALA A 84 2.43 -15.98 -0.12
C ALA A 84 3.42 -17.08 0.34
N CYS A 85 4.31 -17.55 -0.53
CA CYS A 85 5.21 -18.65 -0.23
C CYS A 85 6.65 -18.16 0.01
N SER A 86 7.30 -18.73 1.01
CA SER A 86 8.76 -18.64 1.20
C SER A 86 9.43 -19.48 0.12
N ILE A 87 10.57 -19.01 -0.39
CA ILE A 87 11.39 -19.85 -1.27
C ILE A 87 11.85 -21.07 -0.44
N PRO A 88 11.43 -22.30 -0.76
CA PRO A 88 11.88 -23.49 -0.06
C PRO A 88 13.34 -23.76 -0.41
N GLY A 89 14.16 -24.14 0.56
CA GLY A 89 15.57 -24.47 0.29
C GLY A 89 16.53 -23.27 0.27
N VAL A 90 16.08 -22.09 0.68
CA VAL A 90 17.01 -21.03 1.13
C VAL A 90 17.51 -21.40 2.52
N GLY A 91 18.44 -22.34 2.53
CA GLY A 91 19.06 -22.90 3.72
C GLY A 91 20.40 -22.23 3.98
N GLU A 92 20.63 -21.93 5.27
CA GLU A 92 21.91 -21.67 5.94
C GLU A 92 22.27 -20.22 6.30
N SER A 93 21.75 -19.18 5.63
CA SER A 93 22.10 -17.79 5.97
C SER A 93 20.91 -16.91 6.42
N SER A 94 21.11 -16.10 7.48
CA SER A 94 20.05 -15.26 8.10
C SER A 94 19.44 -14.25 7.12
N TRP A 95 20.29 -13.62 6.30
CA TRP A 95 19.90 -12.54 5.40
C TRP A 95 18.91 -12.97 4.32
N GLU A 96 19.02 -14.22 3.88
CA GLU A 96 18.27 -14.84 2.79
C GLU A 96 16.83 -15.13 3.23
N ARG A 97 16.68 -15.64 4.46
CA ARG A 97 15.40 -15.80 5.13
C ARG A 97 14.75 -14.45 5.41
N GLU A 98 15.52 -13.47 5.89
CA GLU A 98 15.04 -12.11 6.13
C GLU A 98 14.56 -11.44 4.84
N ALA A 99 15.29 -11.58 3.73
CA ALA A 99 14.90 -11.07 2.42
C ALA A 99 13.62 -11.74 1.90
N SER A 100 13.48 -13.06 2.04
CA SER A 100 12.25 -13.77 1.67
C SER A 100 11.05 -13.29 2.47
N ILE A 101 11.19 -13.05 3.77
CA ILE A 101 10.12 -12.51 4.62
C ILE A 101 9.78 -11.08 4.20
N ALA A 102 10.79 -10.27 3.86
CA ALA A 102 10.60 -8.88 3.47
C ALA A 102 9.77 -8.72 2.19
N VAL A 103 9.92 -9.64 1.22
CA VAL A 103 9.22 -9.56 -0.08
C VAL A 103 7.89 -10.32 -0.12
N GLN A 104 7.58 -11.12 0.89
CA GLN A 104 6.31 -11.84 0.97
C GLN A 104 5.11 -10.92 1.09
N CYS A 105 4.03 -11.32 0.42
CA CYS A 105 2.77 -10.57 0.36
C CYS A 105 2.99 -9.09 0.04
N THR A 106 3.97 -8.75 -0.80
CA THR A 106 4.21 -7.36 -1.24
C THR A 106 3.51 -7.03 -2.56
N VAL A 107 2.91 -8.01 -3.22
CA VAL A 107 2.12 -7.83 -4.44
C VAL A 107 0.79 -8.53 -4.28
N PHE A 108 -0.29 -7.80 -4.59
CA PHE A 108 -1.65 -8.28 -4.49
C PHE A 108 -2.34 -8.21 -5.86
N ARG A 109 -3.14 -9.22 -6.17
CA ARG A 109 -4.09 -9.20 -7.27
C ARG A 109 -5.45 -8.81 -6.73
N ILE A 110 -6.01 -7.70 -7.22
CA ILE A 110 -7.33 -7.19 -6.85
C ILE A 110 -8.23 -7.28 -8.08
N ALA A 111 -9.39 -7.93 -7.97
CA ALA A 111 -10.43 -7.85 -8.98
C ALA A 111 -11.52 -6.88 -8.53
N THR A 112 -12.00 -6.05 -9.44
CA THR A 112 -13.11 -5.11 -9.20
C THR A 112 -14.47 -5.78 -9.40
N PRO A 113 -15.56 -5.18 -8.86
CA PRO A 113 -16.92 -5.63 -9.13
C PRO A 113 -17.22 -5.78 -10.63
N ASP A 114 -16.70 -4.83 -11.41
CA ASP A 114 -16.86 -4.69 -12.86
C ASP A 114 -16.03 -5.70 -13.67
N GLY A 115 -15.14 -6.46 -13.02
CA GLY A 115 -14.37 -7.55 -13.62
C GLY A 115 -12.95 -7.19 -14.06
N GLU A 116 -12.51 -5.96 -13.83
CA GLU A 116 -11.12 -5.56 -14.06
C GLU A 116 -10.19 -6.21 -13.03
N ILE A 117 -8.93 -6.45 -13.41
CA ILE A 117 -7.93 -7.09 -12.54
C ILE A 117 -6.68 -6.22 -12.49
N TYR A 118 -6.31 -5.84 -11.29
CA TYR A 118 -5.11 -5.07 -10.99
C TYR A 118 -4.10 -5.95 -10.26
N THR A 119 -2.84 -5.84 -10.66
CA THR A 119 -1.71 -6.41 -9.91
C THR A 119 -0.92 -5.26 -9.31
N LEU A 120 -1.10 -5.03 -8.01
CA LEU A 120 -0.58 -3.85 -7.33
C LEU A 120 0.49 -4.27 -6.32
N PRO A 121 1.72 -3.72 -6.42
CA PRO A 121 2.65 -3.80 -5.34
C PRO A 121 2.24 -2.87 -4.19
N VAL A 122 2.58 -3.22 -2.95
CA VAL A 122 2.21 -2.47 -1.74
C VAL A 122 2.68 -1.01 -1.79
N HIS A 123 3.85 -0.75 -2.39
CA HIS A 123 4.37 0.62 -2.51
C HIS A 123 3.54 1.51 -3.44
N GLU A 124 2.69 0.92 -4.29
CA GLU A 124 1.78 1.68 -5.16
C GLU A 124 0.48 2.06 -4.43
N VAL A 125 0.19 1.44 -3.29
CA VAL A 125 -1.03 1.70 -2.51
C VAL A 125 -0.81 2.86 -1.54
N ALA A 126 -1.44 3.99 -1.85
CA ALA A 126 -1.39 5.20 -1.04
C ALA A 126 -2.36 5.15 0.15
N ALA A 127 -3.50 4.46 0.00
CA ALA A 127 -4.49 4.31 1.07
C ALA A 127 -5.35 3.06 0.88
N VAL A 128 -5.87 2.54 2.00
CA VAL A 128 -6.98 1.57 2.05
C VAL A 128 -8.18 2.29 2.62
N HIS A 129 -9.35 2.10 2.04
CA HIS A 129 -10.57 2.76 2.51
C HIS A 129 -11.76 1.80 2.49
N ALA A 130 -12.75 2.13 3.31
CA ALA A 130 -14.06 1.49 3.32
C ALA A 130 -15.12 2.58 3.16
N MET A 131 -16.07 2.37 2.24
CA MET A 131 -17.25 3.23 2.14
C MET A 131 -18.25 2.81 3.21
N THR A 132 -18.65 3.77 4.05
CA THR A 132 -19.73 3.51 5.00
C THR A 132 -21.08 3.48 4.26
N PRO A 133 -22.07 2.72 4.76
CA PRO A 133 -23.40 2.66 4.15
C PRO A 133 -24.04 4.04 3.93
N GLU A 134 -23.80 4.98 4.84
CA GLU A 134 -24.35 6.34 4.80
C GLU A 134 -23.79 7.15 3.63
N LEU A 135 -22.50 6.96 3.31
CA LEU A 135 -21.85 7.62 2.17
C LEU A 135 -22.34 7.05 0.84
N ILE A 136 -22.66 5.75 0.80
CA ILE A 136 -23.27 5.09 -0.37
C ILE A 136 -24.67 5.64 -0.62
N GLU A 137 -25.50 5.75 0.42
CA GLU A 137 -26.83 6.34 0.29
C GLU A 137 -26.79 7.81 -0.13
N GLN A 138 -25.83 8.59 0.37
CA GLN A 138 -25.63 9.97 -0.05
C GLN A 138 -25.21 10.08 -1.52
N LEU A 139 -24.33 9.19 -1.99
CA LEU A 139 -23.91 9.14 -3.39
C LEU A 139 -25.05 8.70 -4.32
N ALA A 140 -25.83 7.67 -3.94
CA ALA A 140 -26.99 7.22 -4.70
C ALA A 140 -28.09 8.31 -4.78
N LYS A 141 -28.37 9.01 -3.68
CA LYS A 141 -29.32 10.14 -3.68
C LYS A 141 -28.85 11.32 -4.52
N ALA A 142 -27.54 11.59 -4.58
CA ALA A 142 -26.99 12.63 -5.44
C ALA A 142 -27.07 12.24 -6.93
N GLU A 143 -27.04 10.94 -7.24
CA GLU A 143 -27.23 10.41 -8.60
C GLU A 143 -28.66 10.62 -9.12
N GLU A 144 -29.65 10.19 -8.34
CA GLU A 144 -31.07 10.34 -8.67
C GLU A 144 -31.47 11.81 -8.92
N GLN A 145 -30.84 12.76 -8.21
CA GLN A 145 -31.15 14.20 -8.34
C GLN A 145 -30.53 14.86 -9.57
N THR A 146 -29.57 14.22 -10.24
CA THR A 146 -28.85 14.81 -11.37
C THR A 146 -29.30 14.21 -12.72
N GLU A 147 -29.85 12.98 -12.72
CA GLU A 147 -30.39 12.34 -13.93
C GLU A 147 -31.68 13.01 -14.47
N GLU A 148 -32.40 13.79 -13.66
CA GLU A 148 -33.62 14.50 -14.10
C GLU A 148 -33.35 15.69 -15.06
N GLY A 149 -32.11 15.99 -15.46
CA GLY A 149 -31.78 17.23 -16.19
C GLY A 149 -30.71 17.20 -17.30
N GLN A 150 -30.14 16.06 -17.71
CA GLN A 150 -29.03 16.03 -18.69
C GLN A 150 -29.29 15.24 -19.99
N ASP A 151 -28.84 15.83 -21.10
CA ASP A 151 -28.89 15.32 -22.48
C ASP A 151 -27.95 14.09 -22.63
N PRO A 152 -28.40 12.93 -23.16
CA PRO A 152 -27.69 11.65 -23.10
C PRO A 152 -26.36 11.56 -23.87
N LYS A 153 -25.91 12.62 -24.55
CA LYS A 153 -24.68 12.62 -25.36
C LYS A 153 -23.40 12.99 -24.61
N GLU A 154 -23.48 13.56 -23.40
CA GLU A 154 -22.31 13.93 -22.59
C GLU A 154 -22.38 13.39 -21.16
N SER A 155 -22.78 12.13 -20.98
CA SER A 155 -22.73 11.49 -19.65
C SER A 155 -21.27 11.29 -19.22
N ARG A 156 -20.72 12.31 -18.55
CA ARG A 156 -19.52 12.17 -17.71
C ARG A 156 -19.96 11.44 -16.44
N PRO A 157 -19.22 10.43 -15.96
CA PRO A 157 -19.57 9.78 -14.71
C PRO A 157 -19.45 10.82 -13.59
N PHE A 158 -20.56 11.06 -12.89
CA PHE A 158 -20.64 11.80 -11.63
C PHE A 158 -21.12 10.82 -10.55
N GLY A 159 -20.99 11.15 -9.27
CA GLY A 159 -21.47 10.26 -8.20
C GLY A 159 -20.63 8.99 -7.98
N LEU A 160 -21.26 7.91 -7.55
CA LEU A 160 -20.63 6.60 -7.28
C LEU A 160 -19.92 6.07 -8.53
N ALA A 161 -20.50 6.33 -9.72
CA ALA A 161 -19.90 6.02 -11.01
C ALA A 161 -18.59 6.79 -11.25
N ALA A 162 -18.48 8.06 -10.82
CA ALA A 162 -17.21 8.81 -10.87
C ALA A 162 -16.17 8.24 -9.92
N PHE A 163 -16.64 7.73 -8.78
CA PHE A 163 -15.79 7.08 -7.79
C PHE A 163 -15.36 5.67 -8.19
N THR A 164 -16.02 5.00 -9.13
CA THR A 164 -15.61 3.68 -9.64
C THR A 164 -14.97 3.75 -11.02
N SER A 165 -15.14 4.84 -11.76
CA SER A 165 -14.54 5.01 -13.09
C SER A 165 -13.06 5.41 -13.00
N LEU A 166 -12.18 4.61 -13.61
CA LEU A 166 -10.85 5.07 -13.98
C LEU A 166 -10.90 6.22 -15.00
N PRO A 167 -9.88 7.09 -15.05
CA PRO A 167 -9.69 8.00 -16.17
C PRO A 167 -9.60 7.21 -17.48
N ARG A 168 -10.46 7.53 -18.46
CA ARG A 168 -10.29 7.01 -19.82
C ARG A 168 -8.98 7.55 -20.38
N ILE A 169 -8.03 6.67 -20.68
CA ILE A 169 -6.90 7.02 -21.53
C ILE A 169 -7.49 7.30 -22.91
N VAL A 170 -7.44 8.56 -23.33
CA VAL A 170 -7.79 8.94 -24.71
C VAL A 170 -6.71 8.32 -25.59
N GLU A 171 -7.05 7.25 -26.30
CA GLU A 171 -6.17 6.74 -27.37
C GLU A 171 -6.01 7.87 -28.40
N PRO A 172 -4.76 8.21 -28.79
CA PRO A 172 -4.56 9.25 -29.78
C PRO A 172 -5.21 8.82 -31.10
N GLU A 173 -6.11 9.66 -31.61
CA GLU A 173 -6.77 9.43 -32.88
C GLU A 173 -5.74 9.12 -33.96
N GLN A 174 -5.90 7.97 -34.59
CA GLN A 174 -5.14 7.60 -35.78
C GLN A 174 -5.52 8.58 -36.88
N GLY A 175 -4.68 9.60 -37.07
CA GLY A 175 -4.80 10.55 -38.17
C GLY A 175 -4.85 9.79 -39.50
N GLU A 176 -5.88 10.09 -40.28
CA GLU A 176 -6.04 9.63 -41.65
C GLU A 176 -4.76 9.90 -42.44
N HIS A 177 -4.14 8.84 -42.98
CA HIS A 177 -3.13 8.98 -44.01
C HIS A 177 -3.80 9.45 -45.30
N PRO A 178 -3.44 10.62 -45.86
CA PRO A 178 -3.94 11.02 -47.16
C PRO A 178 -3.31 10.14 -48.25
N ILE A 179 -4.16 9.73 -49.19
CA ILE A 179 -3.87 8.87 -50.36
C ILE A 179 -2.94 9.59 -51.33
#